data_AF-A0A956UD64-F1
#
_entry.id   AF-A0A956UD64-F1
#
_cell.length_a   1.000
_cell.length_b   1.000
_cell.length_c   1.000
_cell.angle_alpha   90.00
_cell.angle_beta   90.00
_cell.angle_gamma   90.00
#
_symmetry.space_group_name_H-M   'P 1'
#
loop_
_entity.id
_entity.type
_entity.pdbx_description
1 polymer ?
#
loop_
_entity_poly.entity_id
_entity_poly.type
_entity_poly.pdbx_seq_one_letter_code
_entity_poly.pdbx_strand_id
1 'polypeptide(L)'
;MIPEEGKSCIGLEYFVNEGDEIWSAKDEDLLELGKNEMHTLGLIDKNDVTDGTVIRQHKAYPVYDAVYKEALATLQEYVDSLDNLHCVGRNGMHRYNNQDHSMLTAMLAAENIIAGERLHDVWTVNVEEEYHEEKATDAKGATGERMVPQRVELSPAAVLNEAFAKYDPIALGVAVGALEAIALFLATAILVMK
;
A
#
# COMPACT_ATOMS: atom_id res chain seq x y z
N MET A 1 11.94 -24.25 -4.38
CA MET A 1 11.47 -25.05 -5.52
C MET A 1 11.21 -26.47 -5.05
N ILE A 2 10.15 -27.11 -5.54
CA ILE A 2 9.82 -28.50 -5.19
C ILE A 2 10.86 -29.41 -5.87
N PRO A 3 11.50 -30.35 -5.13
CA PRO A 3 12.56 -31.21 -5.68
C PRO A 3 12.04 -32.34 -6.58
N GLU A 4 10.73 -32.63 -6.54
CA GLU A 4 10.10 -33.65 -7.36
C GLU A 4 9.88 -33.17 -8.80
N GLU A 5 10.30 -33.98 -9.77
CA GLU A 5 10.14 -33.70 -11.20
C GLU A 5 8.65 -33.62 -11.59
N GLY A 6 8.31 -32.67 -12.46
CA GLY A 6 6.94 -32.45 -12.92
C GLY A 6 6.03 -31.72 -11.92
N LYS A 7 6.54 -31.33 -10.75
CA LYS A 7 5.80 -30.53 -9.76
C LYS A 7 6.33 -29.11 -9.68
N SER A 8 5.43 -28.17 -9.37
CA SER A 8 5.76 -26.77 -9.10
C SER A 8 4.95 -26.26 -7.91
N CYS A 9 5.36 -25.14 -7.33
CA CYS A 9 4.62 -24.44 -6.29
C CYS A 9 4.22 -23.04 -6.78
N ILE A 10 2.98 -22.65 -6.49
CA ILE A 10 2.49 -21.28 -6.71
C ILE A 10 2.15 -20.71 -5.34
N GLY A 11 2.72 -19.54 -5.03
CA GLY A 11 2.38 -18.77 -3.84
C GLY A 11 1.25 -17.80 -4.15
N LEU A 12 0.30 -17.70 -3.24
CA LEU A 12 -0.75 -16.67 -3.27
C LEU A 12 -0.61 -15.82 -2.01
N GLU A 13 -0.76 -14.51 -2.16
CA GLU A 13 -0.71 -13.56 -1.05
C GLU A 13 -2.04 -12.82 -0.95
N TYR A 14 -2.65 -12.87 0.24
CA TYR A 14 -3.88 -12.17 0.57
C TYR A 14 -3.58 -11.14 1.66
N PHE A 15 -3.80 -9.86 1.34
CA PHE A 15 -3.67 -8.77 2.31
C PHE A 15 -4.98 -8.62 3.08
N VAL A 16 -4.93 -8.87 4.38
CA VAL A 16 -6.10 -8.92 5.26
C VAL A 16 -5.77 -8.29 6.62
N ASN A 17 -6.80 -7.82 7.34
CA ASN A 17 -6.63 -7.42 8.73
C ASN A 17 -6.96 -8.58 9.67
N GLU A 18 -6.35 -8.55 10.85
CA GLU A 18 -6.66 -9.49 11.91
C GLU A 18 -8.13 -9.36 12.32
N GLY A 19 -8.86 -10.47 12.25
CA GLY A 19 -10.30 -10.54 12.52
C GLY A 19 -11.18 -10.44 11.29
N ASP A 20 -10.63 -10.12 10.11
CA ASP A 20 -11.40 -10.16 8.85
C ASP A 20 -11.81 -11.61 8.51
N GLU A 21 -12.78 -11.74 7.60
CA GLU A 21 -13.35 -13.03 7.16
C GLU A 21 -12.26 -13.98 6.64
N ILE A 22 -11.42 -13.52 5.71
CA ILE A 22 -10.33 -14.32 5.14
C ILE A 22 -9.27 -14.68 6.20
N TRP A 23 -8.96 -13.75 7.12
CA TRP A 23 -8.00 -14.02 8.20
C TRP A 23 -8.49 -15.14 9.14
N SER A 24 -9.79 -15.12 9.43
CA SER A 24 -10.44 -16.01 10.40
C SER A 24 -10.98 -17.30 9.77
N ALA A 25 -10.96 -17.42 8.44
CA ALA A 25 -11.36 -18.62 7.71
C ALA A 25 -10.46 -19.82 8.06
N LYS A 26 -10.99 -21.03 7.88
CA LYS A 26 -10.20 -22.25 8.07
C LYS A 26 -9.23 -22.44 6.91
N ASP A 27 -8.14 -23.15 7.16
CA ASP A 27 -7.11 -23.38 6.15
C ASP A 27 -7.68 -24.10 4.93
N GLU A 28 -8.59 -25.06 5.13
CA GLU A 28 -9.23 -25.79 4.03
C GLU A 28 -10.06 -24.87 3.13
N ASP A 29 -10.78 -23.91 3.72
CA ASP A 29 -11.59 -22.95 2.98
C ASP A 29 -10.70 -22.02 2.14
N LEU A 30 -9.54 -21.61 2.70
CA LEU A 30 -8.56 -20.77 2.00
C LEU A 30 -7.84 -21.51 0.87
N LEU A 31 -7.54 -22.80 1.05
CA LEU A 31 -6.98 -23.63 -0.01
C LEU A 31 -7.96 -23.79 -1.17
N GLU A 32 -9.25 -24.02 -0.88
CA GLU A 32 -10.27 -24.09 -1.91
C GLU A 32 -10.50 -22.73 -2.61
N LEU A 33 -10.44 -21.61 -1.87
CA LEU A 33 -10.45 -20.27 -2.45
C LEU A 33 -9.32 -20.10 -3.47
N GLY A 34 -8.08 -20.37 -3.06
CA GLY A 34 -6.90 -20.23 -3.92
C GLY A 34 -6.96 -21.12 -5.16
N LYS A 35 -7.39 -22.38 -5.03
CA LYS A 35 -7.60 -23.29 -6.17
C LYS A 35 -8.60 -22.72 -7.17
N ASN A 36 -9.73 -22.21 -6.68
CA ASN A 36 -10.79 -21.68 -7.54
C ASN A 36 -10.37 -20.39 -8.24
N GLU A 37 -9.64 -19.50 -7.55
CA GLU A 37 -9.12 -18.27 -8.15
C GLU A 37 -8.08 -18.56 -9.22
N MET A 38 -7.08 -19.40 -8.94
CA MET A 38 -6.05 -19.76 -9.93
C MET A 38 -6.66 -20.45 -11.16
N HIS A 39 -7.68 -21.30 -10.96
CA HIS A 39 -8.42 -21.92 -12.07
C HIS A 39 -9.20 -20.88 -12.88
N THR A 40 -9.88 -19.95 -12.20
CA THR A 40 -10.62 -18.86 -12.85
C THR A 40 -9.71 -17.95 -13.66
N LEU A 41 -8.49 -17.69 -13.16
CA LEU A 41 -7.45 -16.94 -13.86
C LEU A 41 -6.78 -17.73 -15.00
N GLY A 42 -7.11 -19.02 -15.15
CA GLY A 42 -6.53 -19.89 -16.19
C GLY A 42 -5.06 -20.25 -15.95
N LEU A 43 -4.59 -20.15 -14.70
CA LEU A 43 -3.20 -20.46 -14.35
C LEU A 43 -2.97 -21.96 -14.18
N ILE A 44 -3.96 -22.68 -13.66
CA ILE A 44 -3.91 -24.14 -13.40
C ILE A 44 -5.28 -24.80 -13.62
N ASP A 45 -5.30 -26.13 -13.78
CA ASP A 45 -6.49 -26.92 -13.47
C ASP A 45 -6.53 -27.16 -11.95
N LYS A 46 -7.68 -26.92 -11.32
CA LYS A 46 -7.83 -27.12 -9.87
C LYS A 46 -7.61 -28.59 -9.45
N ASN A 47 -7.82 -29.54 -10.36
CA ASN A 47 -7.64 -30.97 -10.11
C ASN A 47 -6.16 -31.39 -10.11
N ASP A 48 -5.26 -30.53 -10.61
CA ASP A 48 -3.82 -30.79 -10.61
C ASP A 48 -3.15 -30.41 -9.28
N VAL A 49 -3.88 -29.76 -8.36
CA VAL A 49 -3.36 -29.36 -7.05
C VAL A 49 -3.33 -30.54 -6.10
N THR A 50 -2.12 -31.04 -5.82
CA THR A 50 -1.92 -32.22 -4.96
C THR A 50 -1.71 -31.90 -3.48
N ASP A 51 -1.30 -30.66 -3.15
CA ASP A 51 -0.99 -30.25 -1.78
C ASP A 51 -1.11 -28.73 -1.62
N GLY A 52 -1.22 -28.25 -0.38
CA GLY A 52 -1.34 -26.84 -0.05
C GLY A 52 -1.00 -26.54 1.40
N THR A 53 -0.47 -25.34 1.65
CA THR A 53 -0.14 -24.87 3.00
C THR A 53 -0.60 -23.42 3.14
N VAL A 54 -1.24 -23.13 4.27
CA VAL A 54 -1.66 -21.77 4.64
C VAL A 54 -0.72 -21.25 5.72
N ILE A 55 -0.19 -20.04 5.52
CA ILE A 55 0.64 -19.35 6.52
C ILE A 55 0.00 -18.00 6.81
N ARG A 56 -0.31 -17.74 8.07
CA ARG A 56 -0.80 -16.44 8.55
C ARG A 56 0.37 -15.67 9.17
N GLN A 57 0.74 -14.56 8.54
CA GLN A 57 1.84 -13.72 9.01
C GLN A 57 1.30 -12.44 9.64
N HIS A 58 1.35 -12.34 10.98
CA HIS A 58 1.07 -11.08 11.65
C HIS A 58 2.15 -10.04 11.32
N LYS A 59 1.74 -8.77 11.20
CA LYS A 59 2.63 -7.62 11.01
C LYS A 59 3.61 -7.82 9.83
N ALA A 60 3.12 -8.38 8.72
CA ALA A 60 3.92 -8.63 7.53
C ALA A 60 4.47 -7.33 6.89
N TYR A 61 3.66 -6.27 6.96
CA TYR A 61 3.94 -4.98 6.33
C TYR A 61 3.75 -3.83 7.32
N PRO A 62 4.70 -2.88 7.40
CA PRO A 62 4.46 -1.63 8.09
C PRO A 62 3.44 -0.82 7.27
N VAL A 63 2.38 -0.39 7.94
CA VAL A 63 1.34 0.46 7.33
C VAL A 63 1.69 1.91 7.63
N TYR A 64 1.71 2.73 6.59
CA TYR A 64 1.97 4.16 6.68
C TYR A 64 0.66 4.92 6.54
N ASP A 65 0.19 5.50 7.64
CA ASP A 65 -0.96 6.39 7.66
C ASP A 65 -0.54 7.86 7.48
N ALA A 66 -1.48 8.79 7.56
CA ALA A 66 -1.18 10.21 7.34
C ALA A 66 -0.23 10.83 8.37
N VAL A 67 -0.06 10.23 9.55
CA VAL A 67 0.72 10.76 10.67
C VAL A 67 1.95 9.91 10.99
N TYR A 68 2.20 8.86 10.22
CA TYR A 68 3.19 7.84 10.55
C TYR A 68 4.59 8.42 10.73
N LYS A 69 4.97 9.44 9.93
CA LYS A 69 6.29 10.06 9.99
C LYS A 69 6.54 10.74 11.34
N GLU A 70 5.57 11.53 11.78
CA GLU A 70 5.63 12.27 13.05
C GLU A 70 5.62 11.30 14.24
N ALA A 71 4.77 10.27 14.17
CA ALA A 71 4.71 9.22 15.17
C ALA A 71 6.02 8.41 15.24
N LEU A 72 6.57 8.02 14.08
CA LEU A 72 7.83 7.28 14.00
C LEU A 72 9.00 8.11 14.50
N ALA A 73 9.10 9.39 14.13
CA ALA A 73 10.15 10.28 14.63
C ALA A 73 10.12 10.40 16.16
N THR A 74 8.91 10.56 16.73
CA THR A 74 8.72 10.61 18.20
C THR A 74 9.18 9.32 18.88
N LEU A 75 8.81 8.17 18.32
CA LEU A 75 9.21 6.87 18.85
C LEU A 75 10.71 6.61 18.68
N GLN A 76 11.27 6.97 17.53
CA GLN A 76 12.69 6.84 17.26
C GLN A 76 13.51 7.66 18.25
N GLU A 77 13.18 8.94 18.48
CA GLU A 77 13.87 9.80 19.45
C GLU A 77 13.88 9.18 20.85
N TYR A 78 12.74 8.64 21.30
CA TYR A 78 12.66 7.96 22.58
C TYR A 78 13.51 6.68 22.62
N VAL A 79 13.42 5.84 21.59
CA VAL A 79 14.12 4.55 21.55
C VAL A 79 15.63 4.73 21.41
N ASP A 80 16.09 5.69 20.62
CA ASP A 80 17.51 6.00 20.43
C ASP A 80 18.16 6.57 21.70
N SER A 81 17.36 7.09 22.65
CA SER A 81 17.85 7.49 23.99
C SER A 81 18.23 6.31 24.89
N LEU A 82 17.88 5.07 24.51
CA LEU A 82 18.19 3.87 25.27
C LEU A 82 19.49 3.24 24.76
N ASP A 83 20.55 3.31 25.57
CA ASP A 83 21.90 2.85 25.20
C ASP A 83 21.99 1.33 24.94
N ASN A 84 21.07 0.55 25.48
CA ASN A 84 21.06 -0.91 25.40
C ASN A 84 20.01 -1.46 24.43
N LEU A 85 19.45 -0.62 23.55
CA LEU A 85 18.44 -1.02 22.58
C LEU A 85 18.85 -0.63 21.15
N HIS A 86 18.69 -1.58 20.22
CA HIS A 86 18.90 -1.38 18.79
C HIS A 86 17.66 -1.84 18.02
N CYS A 87 17.06 -0.93 17.27
CA CYS A 87 15.99 -1.25 16.32
C CYS A 87 16.59 -1.70 14.99
N VAL A 88 16.15 -2.86 14.49
CA VAL A 88 16.63 -3.44 13.23
C VAL A 88 15.50 -4.06 12.43
N GLY A 89 15.72 -4.21 11.13
CA GLY A 89 14.80 -4.86 10.21
C GLY A 89 13.49 -4.11 9.98
N ARG A 90 12.62 -4.72 9.17
CA ARG A 90 11.36 -4.13 8.70
C ARG A 90 10.48 -3.57 9.82
N ASN A 91 10.08 -4.41 10.78
CA ASN A 91 9.15 -4.00 11.83
C ASN A 91 9.84 -3.27 12.99
N GLY A 92 11.09 -3.62 13.33
CA GLY A 92 11.82 -2.95 14.41
C GLY A 92 12.08 -1.47 14.09
N MET A 93 12.24 -1.15 12.81
CA MET A 93 12.43 0.22 12.33
C MET A 93 11.16 0.83 11.73
N HIS A 94 10.05 0.09 11.69
CA HIS A 94 8.82 0.45 10.95
C HIS A 94 9.09 0.94 9.52
N ARG A 95 10.01 0.27 8.80
CA ARG A 95 10.41 0.60 7.44
C ARG A 95 10.11 -0.53 6.48
N TYR A 96 9.61 -0.19 5.30
CA TYR A 96 9.42 -1.13 4.21
C TYR A 96 10.77 -1.57 3.64
N ASN A 97 11.35 -2.60 4.25
CA ASN A 97 12.66 -3.13 3.91
C ASN A 97 12.56 -4.51 3.26
N ASN A 98 13.45 -4.79 2.31
CA ASN A 98 13.68 -6.15 1.82
C ASN A 98 14.58 -6.93 2.80
N GLN A 99 14.81 -8.21 2.50
CA GLN A 99 15.53 -9.12 3.38
C GLN A 99 17.00 -8.71 3.54
N ASP A 100 17.66 -8.35 2.45
CA ASP A 100 19.03 -7.85 2.39
C ASP A 100 19.21 -6.59 3.26
N HIS A 101 18.31 -5.61 3.15
CA HIS A 101 18.32 -4.42 4.00
C HIS A 101 18.13 -4.78 5.48
N SER A 102 17.19 -5.68 5.77
CA SER A 102 16.95 -6.13 7.14
C SER A 102 18.17 -6.86 7.73
N MET A 103 18.83 -7.70 6.94
CA MET A 103 20.08 -8.37 7.32
C MET A 103 21.21 -7.37 7.55
N LEU A 104 21.36 -6.36 6.68
CA LEU A 104 22.37 -5.32 6.82
C LEU A 104 22.19 -4.53 8.13
N THR A 105 20.95 -4.11 8.44
CA THR A 105 20.68 -3.41 9.72
C THR A 105 21.04 -4.25 10.94
N ALA A 106 20.82 -5.57 10.87
CA ALA A 106 21.19 -6.49 11.95
C ALA A 106 22.72 -6.63 12.09
N MET A 107 23.45 -6.69 10.98
CA MET A 107 24.92 -6.75 10.98
C MET A 107 25.53 -5.49 11.59
N LEU A 108 25.09 -4.31 11.16
CA LEU A 108 25.55 -3.02 11.68
C LEU A 108 25.24 -2.86 13.18
N ALA A 109 24.05 -3.31 13.62
CA ALA A 109 23.72 -3.32 15.04
C ALA A 109 24.62 -4.26 15.85
N ALA A 110 24.95 -5.45 15.31
CA ALA A 110 25.88 -6.37 15.97
C ALA A 110 27.29 -5.76 16.09
N GLU A 111 27.77 -5.06 15.07
CA GLU A 111 29.04 -4.34 15.10
C GLU A 111 29.07 -3.25 16.17
N ASN A 112 28.00 -2.46 16.29
CA ASN A 112 27.85 -1.47 17.36
C ASN A 112 27.92 -2.11 18.76
N ILE A 113 27.21 -3.24 18.96
CA ILE A 113 27.20 -3.96 20.24
C ILE A 113 28.60 -4.48 20.58
N ILE A 114 29.32 -5.04 19.62
CA ILE A 114 30.69 -5.55 19.82
C ILE A 114 31.66 -4.41 20.14
N ALA A 115 31.52 -3.26 19.50
CA ALA A 115 32.33 -2.08 19.75
C ALA A 115 32.04 -1.43 21.12
N GLY A 116 30.83 -1.62 21.66
CA GLY A 116 30.37 -0.93 22.87
C GLY A 116 30.02 0.54 22.64
N GLU A 117 29.90 0.96 21.38
CA GLU A 117 29.51 2.31 20.97
C GLU A 117 28.74 2.29 19.63
N ARG A 118 27.99 3.36 19.33
CA ARG A 118 27.24 3.48 18.07
C ARG A 118 28.14 3.96 16.94
N LEU A 119 28.88 3.05 16.32
CA LEU A 119 29.71 3.31 15.12
C LEU A 119 28.88 3.53 13.85
N HIS A 120 27.75 2.83 13.75
CA HIS A 120 26.87 2.82 12.58
C HIS A 120 25.48 3.33 12.93
N ASP A 121 24.96 4.23 12.11
CA ASP A 121 23.56 4.62 12.14
C ASP A 121 22.72 3.71 11.24
N VAL A 122 22.04 2.74 11.85
CA VAL A 122 21.17 1.78 11.14
C VAL A 122 20.00 2.48 10.44
N TRP A 123 19.58 3.66 10.89
CA TRP A 123 18.50 4.44 10.28
C TRP A 123 18.89 5.08 8.94
N THR A 124 20.16 5.01 8.53
CA THR A 124 20.59 5.45 7.19
C THR A 124 20.44 4.36 6.13
N VAL A 125 20.24 3.11 6.53
CA VAL A 125 19.98 2.00 5.60
C VAL A 125 18.64 2.25 4.90
N ASN A 126 18.63 2.18 3.56
CA ASN A 126 17.51 2.46 2.64
C ASN A 126 17.19 3.92 2.32
N VAL A 127 18.02 4.88 2.72
CA VAL A 127 17.78 6.29 2.35
C VAL A 127 18.15 6.59 0.88
N GLU A 128 18.97 5.76 0.23
CA GLU A 128 19.57 6.05 -1.09
C GLU A 128 19.22 5.07 -2.23
N GLU A 129 18.51 3.96 -1.96
CA GLU A 129 18.17 2.98 -3.01
C GLU A 129 16.73 3.17 -3.49
N GLU A 130 16.62 3.91 -4.60
CA GLU A 130 15.42 4.09 -5.41
C GLU A 130 14.79 2.73 -5.72
N TYR A 131 13.53 2.54 -5.34
CA TYR A 131 12.80 1.31 -5.65
C TYR A 131 12.73 1.17 -7.18
N HIS A 132 13.38 0.14 -7.74
CA HIS A 132 13.56 -0.03 -9.20
C HIS A 132 12.27 -0.15 -10.04
N GLU A 133 11.09 -0.15 -9.41
CA GLU A 133 9.78 -0.25 -10.07
C GLU A 133 9.09 1.12 -10.23
N GLU A 134 9.59 2.19 -9.60
CA GLU A 134 9.06 3.54 -9.80
C GLU A 134 9.83 4.25 -10.92
N LYS A 135 9.13 4.67 -11.98
CA LYS A 135 9.72 5.60 -12.96
C LYS A 135 9.92 6.94 -12.26
N ALA A 136 11.18 7.32 -12.07
CA ALA A 136 11.57 8.61 -11.55
C ALA A 136 10.78 9.74 -12.22
N THR A 137 9.97 10.44 -11.45
CA THR A 137 9.59 11.83 -11.75
C THR A 137 10.48 12.70 -10.89
N ASP A 138 11.34 13.47 -11.54
CA ASP A 138 12.34 14.38 -10.95
C ASP A 138 11.74 15.27 -9.83
N ALA A 139 11.80 14.79 -8.59
CA ALA A 139 11.55 15.58 -7.40
C ALA A 139 12.76 15.41 -6.46
N LYS A 140 13.75 16.30 -6.65
CA LYS A 140 14.88 16.46 -5.73
C LYS A 140 14.33 16.81 -4.34
N GLY A 141 14.30 15.82 -3.46
CA GLY A 141 13.83 15.98 -2.07
C GLY A 141 13.13 14.75 -1.48
N ALA A 142 12.94 13.67 -2.23
CA ALA A 142 12.39 12.44 -1.67
C ALA A 142 13.43 11.77 -0.77
N THR A 143 13.28 11.91 0.54
CA THR A 143 13.62 10.80 1.45
C THR A 143 13.00 9.53 0.84
N GLY A 144 13.67 8.37 0.88
CA GLY A 144 13.16 7.08 0.38
C GLY A 144 11.89 6.55 1.08
N GLU A 145 11.09 7.47 1.61
CA GLU A 145 9.86 7.28 2.34
C GLU A 145 8.69 7.27 1.37
N ARG A 146 7.88 6.21 1.44
CA ARG A 146 6.66 6.08 0.62
C ARG A 146 5.74 7.28 0.82
N MET A 147 5.21 7.79 -0.29
CA MET A 147 4.11 8.73 -0.25
C MET A 147 2.88 8.05 0.36
N VAL A 148 2.21 8.76 1.26
CA VAL A 148 0.93 8.33 1.85
C VAL A 148 -0.20 9.08 1.16
N PRO A 149 -1.34 8.42 0.86
CA PRO A 149 -2.52 9.10 0.34
C PRO A 149 -2.92 10.24 1.28
N GLN A 150 -3.00 11.45 0.74
CA GLN A 150 -3.49 12.60 1.49
C GLN A 150 -4.96 12.83 1.21
N ARG A 151 -5.68 13.29 2.24
CA ARG A 151 -7.06 13.73 2.06
C ARG A 151 -7.06 14.93 1.12
N VAL A 152 -7.74 14.79 -0.01
CA VAL A 152 -7.98 15.92 -0.90
C VAL A 152 -9.02 16.82 -0.24
N GLU A 153 -8.66 18.06 0.06
CA GLU A 153 -9.64 19.11 0.37
C GLU A 153 -10.35 19.49 -0.92
N LEU A 154 -11.43 18.76 -1.20
CA LEU A 154 -12.22 18.99 -2.39
C LEU A 154 -13.08 20.25 -2.21
N SER A 155 -12.68 21.33 -2.88
CA SER A 155 -13.63 22.41 -3.18
C SER A 155 -14.65 21.92 -4.22
N PRO A 156 -15.89 22.41 -4.25
CA PRO A 156 -16.87 22.04 -5.28
C PRO A 156 -16.32 22.24 -6.71
N ALA A 157 -15.48 23.25 -6.92
CA ALA A 157 -14.80 23.51 -8.18
C ALA A 157 -13.75 22.44 -8.52
N ALA A 158 -13.01 21.94 -7.51
CA ALA A 158 -12.05 20.86 -7.70
C ALA A 158 -12.74 19.55 -8.09
N VAL A 159 -13.88 19.21 -7.46
CA VAL A 159 -14.69 18.03 -7.82
C VAL A 159 -15.18 18.11 -9.26
N LEU A 160 -15.71 19.26 -9.67
CA LEU A 160 -16.18 19.48 -11.03
C LEU A 160 -15.02 19.38 -12.03
N ASN A 161 -13.89 20.00 -11.73
CA ASN A 161 -12.72 19.94 -12.59
C ASN A 161 -12.10 18.55 -12.68
N GLU A 162 -12.18 17.72 -11.64
CA GLU A 162 -11.65 16.35 -11.68
C GLU A 162 -12.62 15.40 -12.39
N ALA A 163 -13.90 15.42 -12.02
CA ALA A 163 -14.94 14.59 -12.63
C ALA A 163 -15.13 14.92 -14.13
N PHE A 164 -14.95 16.19 -14.50
CA PHE A 164 -15.09 16.68 -15.86
C PHE A 164 -13.76 17.17 -16.46
N ALA A 165 -12.60 16.72 -15.96
CA ALA A 165 -11.27 17.16 -16.39
C ALA A 165 -11.02 17.06 -17.91
N LYS A 166 -11.73 16.15 -18.57
CA LYS A 166 -11.65 15.91 -20.01
C LYS A 166 -12.60 16.77 -20.84
N TYR A 167 -13.51 17.49 -20.22
CA TYR A 167 -14.50 18.32 -20.90
C TYR A 167 -14.08 19.78 -20.90
N ASP A 168 -14.28 20.46 -22.03
CA ASP A 168 -14.10 21.90 -22.12
C ASP A 168 -15.07 22.60 -21.13
N PRO A 169 -14.56 23.40 -20.18
CA PRO A 169 -15.39 24.03 -19.15
C PRO A 169 -16.50 24.93 -19.72
N ILE A 170 -16.24 25.56 -20.87
CA ILE A 170 -17.20 26.43 -21.55
C ILE A 170 -18.28 25.59 -22.19
N ALA A 171 -17.91 24.49 -22.86
CA ALA A 171 -18.89 23.58 -23.46
C ALA A 171 -19.81 22.94 -22.41
N LEU A 172 -19.25 22.54 -21.26
CA LEU A 172 -20.03 22.00 -20.14
C LEU A 172 -20.98 23.06 -19.57
N GLY A 173 -20.48 24.28 -19.34
CA GLY A 173 -21.30 25.40 -18.84
C GLY A 173 -22.45 25.75 -19.77
N VAL A 174 -22.22 25.77 -21.09
CA VAL A 174 -23.26 26.01 -22.10
C VAL A 174 -24.31 24.90 -22.10
N ALA A 175 -23.91 23.64 -22.01
CA ALA A 175 -24.83 22.50 -22.01
C ALA A 175 -25.74 22.51 -20.77
N VAL A 176 -25.17 22.73 -19.58
CA VAL A 176 -25.92 22.81 -18.32
C VAL A 176 -26.89 23.99 -18.37
N GLY A 177 -26.42 25.17 -18.75
CA GLY A 177 -27.27 26.36 -18.83
C GLY A 177 -28.42 26.23 -19.83
N ALA A 178 -28.19 25.61 -20.99
CA ALA A 178 -29.24 25.38 -21.98
C ALA A 178 -30.32 24.41 -21.45
N LEU A 179 -29.90 23.34 -20.76
CA LEU A 179 -30.80 22.33 -20.23
C LEU A 179 -31.66 22.87 -19.08
N GLU A 180 -31.04 23.66 -18.19
CA GLU A 180 -31.75 24.37 -17.12
C GLU A 180 -32.74 25.41 -17.67
N ALA A 181 -32.35 26.18 -18.69
CA ALA A 181 -33.23 27.16 -19.32
C ALA A 181 -34.46 26.50 -19.97
N ILE A 182 -34.28 25.36 -20.64
CA ILE A 182 -35.38 24.58 -21.22
C ILE A 182 -36.30 24.05 -20.13
N ALA A 183 -35.73 23.47 -19.06
CA ALA A 183 -36.50 22.96 -17.93
C ALA A 183 -37.32 24.07 -17.26
N LEU A 184 -36.72 25.25 -17.04
CA LEU A 184 -37.38 26.41 -16.46
C LEU A 184 -38.50 26.95 -17.37
N PHE A 185 -38.24 26.99 -18.68
CA PHE A 185 -39.23 27.41 -19.68
C PHE A 185 -40.44 26.47 -19.68
N LEU A 186 -40.21 25.14 -19.71
CA LEU A 186 -41.28 24.15 -19.68
C LEU A 186 -42.08 24.21 -18.38
N ALA A 187 -41.40 24.33 -17.24
CA ALA A 187 -42.06 24.49 -15.94
C ALA A 187 -42.96 25.75 -15.92
N THR A 188 -42.46 26.85 -16.46
CA THR A 188 -43.20 28.12 -16.55
C THR A 188 -44.38 28.01 -17.52
N ALA A 189 -44.19 27.40 -18.70
CA ALA A 189 -45.26 27.17 -19.67
C ALA A 189 -46.37 26.29 -19.09
N ILE A 190 -46.02 25.22 -18.37
CA ILE A 190 -47.00 24.36 -17.67
C ILE A 190 -47.76 25.15 -16.60
N LEU A 191 -47.07 26.04 -15.86
CA LEU A 191 -47.70 26.87 -14.84
C LEU A 191 -48.68 27.87 -15.43
N VAL A 192 -48.38 28.45 -16.60
CA VAL A 192 -49.21 29.45 -17.29
C VAL A 192 -50.39 28.82 -18.04
N MET A 193 -50.27 27.56 -18.47
CA MET A 193 -51.35 26.82 -19.15
C MET A 193 -52.34 26.11 -18.20
N LYS A 194 -52.11 26.20 -16.88
CA LYS A 194 -53.07 25.78 -15.85
C LYS A 194 -53.87 26.97 -15.34
#